data_AF-C0JC70-F1
#
_entry.id   AF-C0JC70-F1
#
_cell.length_a   1.000
_cell.length_b   1.000
_cell.length_c   1.000
_cell.angle_alpha   90.00
_cell.angle_beta   90.00
_cell.angle_gamma   90.00
#
_symmetry.space_group_name_H-M   'P 1'
#
loop_
_entity.id
_entity.type
_entity.pdbx_description
1 polymer ?
#
loop_
_entity_poly.entity_id
_entity_poly.type
_entity_poly.pdbx_seq_one_letter_code
_entity_poly.pdbx_strand_id
1 'polypeptide(L)'
;VALFPSQASMVFKEIALCTLMTSAFKFSLSQQSHGKSASEVMTDLLEKTTVDLLSALLNTAEITQEVRITLLDYLFMDEQDFKKQSHDSQTKASLVDVLPLFVESTTSTCGLLLARVLLFQSVMRYSSELDEVAKLAITKKLYWLLDVLTEKEVYTSVLSSQLPLSDGSGKTIIWESMFSALLLSLKTLMIILSSTPAWEELETFLLQN
;
A
#
# COMPACT_ATOMS: atom_id res chain seq x y z
N VAL A 1 -32.44 -15.19 -1.91
CA VAL A 1 -31.86 -14.07 -1.13
C VAL A 1 -30.38 -14.34 -1.00
N ALA A 2 -29.55 -13.54 -1.67
CA ALA A 2 -28.13 -13.83 -1.87
C ALA A 2 -27.32 -13.56 -0.59
N LEU A 3 -26.83 -14.63 0.04
CA LEU A 3 -25.85 -14.58 1.14
C LEU A 3 -24.39 -14.43 0.65
N PHE A 4 -24.17 -14.43 -0.67
CA PHE A 4 -22.85 -14.45 -1.30
C PHE A 4 -22.08 -13.10 -1.34
N PRO A 5 -22.72 -11.90 -1.40
CA PRO A 5 -21.96 -10.64 -1.46
C PRO A 5 -21.15 -10.36 -0.19
N SER A 6 -21.63 -10.80 0.99
CA SER A 6 -21.01 -10.46 2.27
C SER A 6 -19.78 -11.31 2.61
N GLN A 7 -19.77 -12.59 2.21
CA GLN A 7 -18.63 -13.47 2.48
C GLN A 7 -17.44 -13.17 1.57
N ALA A 8 -17.68 -12.98 0.26
CA ALA A 8 -16.62 -12.60 -0.67
C ALA A 8 -16.00 -11.24 -0.28
N SER A 9 -16.84 -10.26 0.07
CA SER A 9 -16.37 -8.95 0.56
C SER A 9 -15.51 -9.06 1.83
N MET A 10 -15.86 -9.97 2.76
CA MET A 10 -15.06 -10.22 3.96
C MET A 10 -13.69 -10.81 3.61
N VAL A 11 -13.64 -11.81 2.73
CA VAL A 11 -12.39 -12.42 2.26
C VAL A 11 -11.49 -11.39 1.57
N PHE A 12 -12.05 -10.52 0.72
CA PHE A 12 -11.27 -9.47 0.06
C PHE A 12 -10.67 -8.47 1.04
N LYS A 13 -11.41 -8.11 2.11
CA LYS A 13 -10.88 -7.27 3.19
C LYS A 13 -9.76 -7.95 3.95
N GLU A 14 -9.88 -9.25 4.25
CA GLU A 14 -8.83 -10.01 4.92
C GLU A 14 -7.56 -10.10 4.08
N ILE A 15 -7.70 -10.32 2.77
CA ILE A 15 -6.56 -10.33 1.84
C ILE A 15 -5.90 -8.95 1.78
N ALA A 16 -6.68 -7.88 1.60
CA ALA A 16 -6.14 -6.52 1.62
C ALA A 16 -5.41 -6.20 2.94
N LEU A 17 -5.98 -6.60 4.07
CA LEU A 17 -5.33 -6.44 5.36
C LEU A 17 -4.03 -7.25 5.46
N CYS A 18 -3.99 -8.48 4.93
CA CYS A 18 -2.78 -9.27 4.86
C CYS A 18 -1.67 -8.51 4.11
N THR A 19 -1.98 -7.92 2.95
CA THR A 19 -1.00 -7.12 2.19
C THR A 19 -0.46 -5.92 2.98
N LEU A 20 -1.33 -5.27 3.76
CA LEU A 20 -0.94 -4.16 4.63
C LEU A 20 -0.08 -4.62 5.81
N MET A 21 -0.42 -5.73 6.45
CA MET A 21 0.37 -6.32 7.55
C MET A 21 1.76 -6.74 7.06
N THR A 22 1.86 -7.34 5.87
CA THR A 22 3.16 -7.68 5.26
C THR A 22 4.01 -6.43 5.05
N SER A 23 3.41 -5.34 4.57
CA SER A 23 4.09 -4.05 4.38
C SER A 23 4.53 -3.44 5.71
N ALA A 24 3.66 -3.45 6.73
CA ALA A 24 3.99 -2.97 8.07
C ALA A 24 5.13 -3.77 8.70
N PHE A 25 5.09 -5.09 8.60
CA PHE A 25 6.13 -5.96 9.13
C PHE A 25 7.47 -5.76 8.41
N LYS A 26 7.45 -5.66 7.07
CA LYS A 26 8.64 -5.32 6.27
C LYS A 26 9.25 -3.98 6.72
N PHE A 27 8.41 -2.96 6.90
CA PHE A 27 8.86 -1.65 7.36
C PHE A 27 9.48 -1.74 8.76
N SER A 28 8.78 -2.33 9.74
CA SER A 28 9.32 -2.49 11.10
C SER A 28 10.66 -3.21 11.14
N LEU A 29 10.84 -4.27 10.34
CA LEU A 29 12.12 -4.98 10.23
C LEU A 29 13.22 -4.12 9.61
N SER A 30 12.90 -3.29 8.62
CA SER A 30 13.88 -2.39 7.97
C SER A 30 14.46 -1.34 8.95
N GLN A 31 13.69 -0.96 9.97
CA GLN A 31 14.11 0.02 10.98
C GLN A 31 14.98 -0.59 12.08
N GLN A 32 14.99 -1.91 12.22
CA GLN A 32 15.77 -2.61 13.24
C GLN A 32 17.11 -3.08 12.66
N SER A 33 18.22 -2.81 13.36
CA SER A 33 19.56 -3.24 12.93
C SER A 33 19.65 -4.74 12.68
N HIS A 34 19.03 -5.55 13.54
CA HIS A 34 18.97 -7.01 13.42
C HIS A 34 17.87 -7.50 12.46
N GLY A 35 16.93 -6.64 12.07
CA GLY A 35 15.82 -6.97 11.17
C GLY A 35 16.14 -6.80 9.68
N LYS A 36 17.29 -6.22 9.33
CA LYS A 36 17.66 -5.90 7.94
C LYS A 36 17.64 -7.12 7.02
N SER A 37 18.31 -8.22 7.39
CA SER A 37 18.31 -9.43 6.56
C SER A 37 16.93 -10.06 6.41
N ALA A 38 16.07 -9.97 7.43
CA ALA A 38 14.68 -10.42 7.30
C ALA A 38 13.87 -9.52 6.35
N SER A 39 14.11 -8.20 6.39
CA SER A 39 13.50 -7.23 5.47
C SER A 39 13.94 -7.44 4.01
N GLU A 40 15.20 -7.81 3.79
CA GLU A 40 15.74 -8.22 2.49
C GLU A 40 15.01 -9.47 1.96
N VAL A 41 14.92 -10.53 2.77
CA VAL A 41 14.21 -11.77 2.40
C VAL A 41 12.73 -11.50 2.12
N MET A 42 12.08 -10.66 2.92
CA MET A 42 10.69 -10.26 2.66
C MET A 42 10.55 -9.49 1.35
N THR A 43 11.52 -8.66 0.99
CA THR A 43 11.51 -7.93 -0.30
C THR A 43 11.60 -8.89 -1.47
N ASP A 44 12.52 -9.84 -1.38
CA ASP A 44 12.75 -10.82 -2.45
C ASP A 44 11.55 -11.77 -2.64
N LEU A 45 10.97 -12.26 -1.54
CA LEU A 45 9.93 -13.29 -1.58
C LEU A 45 8.51 -12.72 -1.65
N LEU A 46 8.24 -11.61 -0.96
CA LEU A 46 6.87 -11.18 -0.68
C LEU A 46 6.48 -9.88 -1.37
N GLU A 47 7.40 -9.01 -1.78
CA GLU A 47 7.03 -7.71 -2.37
C GLU A 47 6.19 -7.88 -3.64
N LYS A 48 6.71 -8.62 -4.63
CA LYS A 48 5.97 -8.90 -5.87
C LYS A 48 4.71 -9.71 -5.60
N THR A 49 4.80 -10.78 -4.80
CA THR A 49 3.66 -11.63 -4.43
C THR A 49 2.52 -10.84 -3.79
N THR A 50 2.84 -9.85 -2.95
CA THR A 50 1.86 -8.96 -2.32
C THR A 50 1.13 -8.10 -3.35
N VAL A 51 1.87 -7.56 -4.33
CA VAL A 51 1.27 -6.76 -5.40
C VAL A 51 0.49 -7.62 -6.39
N ASP A 52 0.97 -8.83 -6.71
CA ASP A 52 0.24 -9.77 -7.58
C ASP A 52 -1.10 -10.18 -6.93
N LEU A 53 -1.10 -10.39 -5.62
CA LEU A 53 -2.32 -10.69 -4.85
C LEU A 53 -3.29 -9.49 -4.87
N LEU A 54 -2.80 -8.28 -4.66
CA LEU A 54 -3.62 -7.07 -4.74
C LEU A 54 -4.10 -6.82 -6.18
N SER A 55 -3.30 -7.08 -7.19
CA SER A 55 -3.68 -6.98 -8.60
C SER A 55 -4.80 -7.97 -8.92
N ALA A 56 -4.67 -9.23 -8.50
CA ALA A 56 -5.71 -10.24 -8.66
C ALA A 56 -7.02 -9.83 -7.97
N LEU A 57 -6.94 -9.23 -6.78
CA LEU A 57 -8.09 -8.67 -6.09
C LEU A 57 -8.74 -7.51 -6.86
N LEU A 58 -7.95 -6.57 -7.38
CA LEU A 58 -8.48 -5.41 -8.08
C LEU A 58 -9.04 -5.79 -9.45
N ASN A 59 -8.46 -6.77 -10.12
CA ASN A 59 -8.83 -7.15 -11.50
C ASN A 59 -9.92 -8.25 -11.56
N THR A 60 -10.37 -8.82 -10.42
CA THR A 60 -11.41 -9.86 -10.47
C THR A 60 -12.74 -9.30 -10.99
N ALA A 61 -13.38 -10.05 -11.89
CA ALA A 61 -14.72 -9.76 -12.40
C ALA A 61 -15.82 -9.99 -11.34
N GLU A 62 -15.47 -10.63 -10.23
CA GLU A 62 -16.40 -10.99 -9.15
C GLU A 62 -16.70 -9.81 -8.21
N ILE A 63 -15.88 -8.76 -8.22
CA ILE A 63 -16.13 -7.53 -7.45
C ILE A 63 -16.74 -6.44 -8.31
N THR A 64 -17.74 -5.76 -7.75
CA THR A 64 -18.27 -4.55 -8.37
C THR A 64 -17.26 -3.41 -8.26
N GLN A 65 -17.42 -2.39 -9.11
CA GLN A 65 -16.56 -1.21 -9.09
C GLN A 65 -16.61 -0.49 -7.73
N GLU A 66 -17.76 -0.48 -7.06
CA GLU A 66 -17.95 0.13 -5.75
C GLU A 66 -17.16 -0.62 -4.66
N VAL A 67 -17.14 -1.96 -4.71
CA VAL A 67 -16.34 -2.78 -3.78
C VAL A 67 -14.86 -2.54 -3.99
N ARG A 68 -14.41 -2.44 -5.25
CA ARG A 68 -13.01 -2.12 -5.60
C ARG A 68 -12.59 -0.76 -5.03
N ILE A 69 -13.42 0.27 -5.24
CA ILE A 69 -13.17 1.61 -4.70
C ILE A 69 -13.12 1.55 -3.17
N THR A 70 -14.08 0.89 -2.54
CA THR A 70 -14.11 0.71 -1.07
C THR A 70 -12.86 0.00 -0.53
N LEU A 71 -12.33 -0.98 -1.27
CA LEU A 71 -11.12 -1.70 -0.90
C LEU A 71 -9.88 -0.80 -0.96
N LEU A 72 -9.77 -0.01 -2.03
CA LEU A 72 -8.70 0.96 -2.19
C LEU A 72 -8.79 2.10 -1.18
N ASP A 73 -10.01 2.56 -0.86
CA ASP A 73 -10.24 3.49 0.23
C ASP A 73 -9.77 2.88 1.54
N TYR A 74 -10.15 1.63 1.84
CA TYR A 74 -9.69 0.95 3.05
C TYR A 74 -8.16 0.82 3.17
N LEU A 75 -7.47 0.54 2.06
CA LEU A 75 -6.00 0.44 2.01
C LEU A 75 -5.31 1.81 2.09
N PHE A 76 -5.91 2.83 1.48
CA PHE A 76 -5.36 4.17 1.27
C PHE A 76 -6.38 5.23 1.72
N MET A 77 -6.66 5.24 3.03
CA MET A 77 -7.50 6.22 3.72
C MET A 77 -6.69 6.99 4.76
N ASP A 78 -7.22 8.13 5.17
CA ASP A 78 -6.68 8.93 6.24
C ASP A 78 -6.96 8.28 7.59
N GLU A 79 -6.11 8.59 8.58
CA GLU A 79 -6.15 7.97 9.90
C GLU A 79 -7.47 8.23 10.65
N GLN A 80 -8.02 9.44 10.50
CA GLN A 80 -9.26 9.88 11.13
C GLN A 80 -10.46 9.01 10.73
N ASP A 81 -10.46 8.47 9.51
CA ASP A 81 -11.56 7.66 9.00
C ASP A 81 -11.37 6.19 9.34
N PHE A 82 -10.13 5.71 9.48
CA PHE A 82 -9.84 4.36 9.97
C PHE A 82 -10.31 4.16 11.42
N LYS A 83 -10.06 5.15 12.31
CA LYS A 83 -10.49 5.10 13.72
C LYS A 83 -12.02 5.08 13.84
N LYS A 84 -12.74 5.88 13.03
CA LYS A 84 -14.21 5.88 13.02
C LYS A 84 -14.77 4.53 12.57
N GLN A 85 -14.20 3.92 11.52
CA GLN A 85 -14.66 2.63 11.00
C GLN A 85 -14.44 1.47 11.99
N SER A 86 -13.39 1.54 12.82
CA SER A 86 -13.14 0.56 13.89
C SER A 86 -14.16 0.62 15.03
N HIS A 87 -14.74 1.79 15.31
CA HIS A 87 -15.67 1.95 16.44
C HIS A 87 -17.09 1.46 16.13
N ASP A 88 -17.50 1.44 14.86
CA ASP A 88 -18.84 1.01 14.44
C ASP A 88 -18.99 -0.53 14.32
N SER A 89 -17.89 -1.28 14.28
CA SER A 89 -17.92 -2.75 14.21
C SER A 89 -17.79 -3.38 15.61
N GLN A 90 -18.92 -3.57 16.30
CA GLN A 90 -19.00 -4.25 17.61
C GLN A 90 -18.84 -5.78 17.49
N THR A 91 -17.83 -6.27 16.77
CA THR A 91 -17.56 -7.71 16.60
C THR A 91 -16.16 -8.07 17.10
N LYS A 92 -16.16 -9.05 18.02
CA LYS A 92 -15.07 -9.79 18.66
C LYS A 92 -13.72 -9.79 17.93
N ALA A 93 -12.65 -9.47 18.66
CA ALA A 93 -11.24 -9.53 18.24
C ALA A 93 -10.99 -8.92 16.86
N SER A 94 -11.29 -7.63 16.74
CA SER A 94 -10.95 -6.84 15.56
C SER A 94 -9.44 -6.80 15.41
N LEU A 95 -8.93 -7.00 14.19
CA LEU A 95 -7.52 -6.95 13.81
C LEU A 95 -6.79 -5.63 14.15
N VAL A 96 -7.55 -4.64 14.64
CA VAL A 96 -7.05 -3.50 15.41
C VAL A 96 -6.30 -3.93 16.67
N ASP A 97 -6.41 -5.18 17.13
CA ASP A 97 -5.57 -5.74 18.20
C ASP A 97 -4.23 -6.28 17.67
N VAL A 98 -4.16 -6.72 16.40
CA VAL A 98 -2.94 -7.31 15.80
C VAL A 98 -1.99 -6.23 15.28
N LEU A 99 -2.51 -5.14 14.72
CA LEU A 99 -1.68 -4.05 14.21
C LEU A 99 -0.86 -3.34 15.32
N PRO A 100 -1.42 -3.06 16.52
CA PRO A 100 -0.68 -2.54 17.66
C PRO A 100 0.27 -3.58 18.29
N LEU A 101 -0.01 -4.88 18.17
CA LEU A 101 0.89 -5.94 18.65
C LEU A 101 2.24 -5.97 17.89
N PHE A 102 2.29 -5.45 16.67
CA PHE A 102 3.55 -5.27 15.92
C PHE A 102 4.22 -3.91 16.16
N VAL A 103 3.54 -2.97 16.85
CA VAL A 103 4.02 -1.60 17.09
C VAL A 103 3.78 -1.24 18.56
N GLU A 104 4.51 -1.88 19.47
CA GLU A 104 4.62 -1.46 20.87
C GLU A 104 5.45 -0.16 20.96
N SER A 105 4.81 0.97 20.73
CA SER A 105 5.11 2.26 21.37
C SER A 105 4.21 3.34 20.75
N THR A 106 4.16 4.49 21.40
CA THR A 106 3.32 5.67 21.15
C THR A 106 3.43 6.32 19.76
N THR A 107 3.98 5.61 18.78
CA THR A 107 4.21 5.95 17.35
C THR A 107 3.35 5.10 16.39
N SER A 108 2.32 4.42 16.90
CA SER A 108 1.54 3.40 16.17
C SER A 108 0.78 3.90 14.94
N THR A 109 0.48 5.19 14.89
CA THR A 109 -0.27 5.83 13.81
C THR A 109 0.61 6.20 12.62
N CYS A 110 1.76 6.84 12.89
CA CYS A 110 2.79 7.11 11.88
C CYS A 110 3.32 5.80 11.26
N GLY A 111 3.51 4.74 12.07
CA GLY A 111 3.93 3.43 11.58
C GLY A 111 2.95 2.80 10.58
N LEU A 112 1.64 2.91 10.82
CA LEU A 112 0.62 2.42 9.89
C LEU A 112 0.59 3.24 8.59
N LEU A 113 0.69 4.57 8.67
CA LEU A 113 0.77 5.43 7.48
C LEU A 113 2.01 5.09 6.65
N LEU A 114 3.17 4.89 7.27
CA LEU A 114 4.39 4.47 6.59
C LEU A 114 4.26 3.09 5.94
N ALA A 115 3.56 2.16 6.58
CA ALA A 115 3.24 0.86 5.99
C ALA A 115 2.36 1.00 4.73
N ARG A 116 1.37 1.89 4.76
CA ARG A 116 0.53 2.20 3.59
C ARG A 116 1.32 2.87 2.48
N VAL A 117 2.19 3.82 2.82
CA VAL A 117 3.11 4.47 1.86
C VAL A 117 4.01 3.44 1.20
N LEU A 118 4.54 2.47 1.96
CA LEU A 118 5.35 1.37 1.45
C LEU A 118 4.57 0.43 0.52
N LEU A 119 3.33 0.08 0.90
CA LEU A 119 2.44 -0.70 0.04
C LEU A 119 2.17 0.04 -1.27
N PHE A 120 1.81 1.32 -1.19
CA PHE A 120 1.53 2.16 -2.36
C PHE A 120 2.77 2.30 -3.26
N GLN A 121 3.96 2.48 -2.68
CA GLN A 121 5.24 2.48 -3.38
C GLN A 121 5.46 1.18 -4.17
N SER A 122 5.16 0.03 -3.57
CA SER A 122 5.28 -1.28 -4.22
C SER A 122 4.26 -1.40 -5.37
N VAL A 123 3.02 -0.97 -5.17
CA VAL A 123 1.98 -0.99 -6.22
C VAL A 123 2.36 -0.13 -7.42
N MET A 124 2.86 1.09 -7.19
CA MET A 124 3.36 1.97 -8.26
C MET A 124 4.49 1.31 -9.04
N ARG A 125 5.39 0.61 -8.33
CA ARG A 125 6.55 -0.06 -8.92
C ARG A 125 6.17 -1.19 -9.87
N TYR A 126 5.21 -2.03 -9.48
CA TYR A 126 4.74 -3.16 -10.30
C TYR A 126 3.43 -2.83 -11.04
N SER A 127 3.20 -1.55 -11.34
CA SER A 127 1.98 -1.07 -11.99
C SER A 127 1.74 -1.64 -13.39
N SER A 128 2.76 -2.23 -14.03
CA SER A 128 2.62 -2.97 -15.29
C SER A 128 1.71 -4.20 -15.18
N GLU A 129 1.59 -4.77 -13.98
CA GLU A 129 0.78 -5.97 -13.69
C GLU A 129 -0.71 -5.62 -13.43
N LEU A 130 -1.05 -4.34 -13.35
CA LEU A 130 -2.40 -3.86 -13.12
C LEU A 130 -3.17 -3.76 -14.45
N ASP A 131 -4.47 -4.07 -14.43
CA ASP A 131 -5.33 -3.77 -15.56
C ASP A 131 -5.62 -2.25 -15.66
N GLU A 132 -6.29 -1.84 -16.74
CA GLU A 132 -6.59 -0.42 -16.97
C GLU A 132 -7.49 0.21 -15.90
N VAL A 133 -8.41 -0.57 -15.33
CA VAL A 133 -9.32 -0.09 -14.28
C VAL A 133 -8.56 0.10 -12.97
N ALA A 134 -7.70 -0.85 -12.61
CA ALA A 134 -6.84 -0.80 -11.45
C ALA A 134 -5.79 0.32 -11.57
N LYS A 135 -5.17 0.51 -12.75
CA LYS A 135 -4.26 1.63 -13.01
C LYS A 135 -4.93 2.98 -12.76
N LEU A 136 -6.14 3.18 -13.30
CA LEU A 136 -6.89 4.42 -13.07
C LEU A 136 -7.21 4.60 -11.58
N ALA A 137 -7.61 3.53 -10.89
CA ALA A 137 -7.97 3.60 -9.47
C ALA A 137 -6.76 3.92 -8.57
N ILE A 138 -5.58 3.36 -8.87
CA ILE A 138 -4.32 3.69 -8.19
C ILE A 138 -3.89 5.13 -8.50
N THR A 139 -4.05 5.59 -9.73
CA THR A 139 -3.71 6.97 -10.13
C THR A 139 -4.50 7.99 -9.30
N LYS A 140 -5.80 7.74 -9.08
CA LYS A 140 -6.65 8.59 -8.23
C LYS A 140 -6.21 8.63 -6.77
N LYS A 141 -5.44 7.65 -6.31
CA LYS A 141 -4.88 7.60 -4.95
C LYS A 141 -3.55 8.36 -4.81
N LEU A 142 -3.04 8.99 -5.86
CA LEU A 142 -1.87 9.89 -5.77
C LEU A 142 -2.14 11.11 -4.88
N TYR A 143 -3.38 11.63 -4.85
CA TYR A 143 -3.76 12.71 -3.92
C TYR A 143 -3.59 12.29 -2.46
N TRP A 144 -4.03 11.07 -2.12
CA TRP A 144 -3.84 10.52 -0.77
C TRP A 144 -2.35 10.40 -0.42
N LEU A 145 -1.52 9.92 -1.35
CA LEU A 145 -0.08 9.83 -1.12
C LEU A 145 0.52 11.22 -0.84
N LEU A 146 0.13 12.23 -1.62
CA LEU A 146 0.64 13.58 -1.45
C LEU A 146 0.19 14.18 -0.10
N ASP A 147 -1.08 14.01 0.27
CA ASP A 147 -1.63 14.47 1.54
C ASP A 147 -0.90 13.85 2.74
N VAL A 148 -0.75 12.52 2.75
CA VAL A 148 -0.01 11.80 3.80
C VAL A 148 1.45 12.22 3.89
N LEU A 149 2.09 12.55 2.77
CA LEU A 149 3.46 13.07 2.76
C LEU A 149 3.58 14.52 3.27
N THR A 150 2.47 15.25 3.44
CA THR A 150 2.49 16.55 4.11
C THR A 150 2.55 16.44 5.63
N GLU A 151 2.17 15.28 6.19
CA GLU A 151 2.26 15.02 7.62
C GLU A 151 3.72 15.01 8.07
N LYS A 152 4.08 15.92 9.00
CA LYS A 152 5.46 16.13 9.43
C LYS A 152 6.17 14.84 9.87
N GLU A 153 5.50 14.00 10.64
CA GLU A 153 6.09 12.77 11.17
C GLU A 153 6.34 11.74 10.06
N VAL A 154 5.40 11.60 9.13
CA VAL A 154 5.52 10.73 7.97
C VAL A 154 6.64 11.23 7.06
N TYR A 155 6.62 12.52 6.69
CA TYR A 155 7.64 13.14 5.85
C TYR A 155 9.05 12.97 6.42
N THR A 156 9.23 13.27 7.71
CA THR A 156 10.52 13.12 8.39
C THR A 156 10.98 11.66 8.34
N SER A 157 10.07 10.71 8.59
CA SER A 157 10.39 9.28 8.58
C SER A 157 10.74 8.78 7.18
N VAL A 158 10.06 9.25 6.14
CA VAL A 158 10.37 8.94 4.73
C VAL A 158 11.76 9.46 4.35
N LEU A 159 12.18 10.62 4.85
CA LEU A 159 13.51 11.15 4.58
C LEU A 159 14.62 10.39 5.33
N SER A 160 14.37 9.92 6.55
CA SER A 160 15.39 9.27 7.38
C SER A 160 15.49 7.75 7.20
N SER A 161 14.45 7.10 6.68
CA SER A 161 14.35 5.65 6.59
C SER A 161 14.96 5.08 5.32
N GLN A 162 15.48 3.86 5.40
CA GLN A 162 15.95 3.08 4.26
C GLN A 162 15.14 1.81 4.10
N LEU A 163 15.02 1.34 2.86
CA LEU A 163 14.34 0.10 2.51
C LEU A 163 15.21 -0.77 1.61
N PRO A 164 15.11 -2.09 1.75
CA PRO A 164 15.61 -3.00 0.73
C PRO A 164 14.70 -2.94 -0.49
N LEU A 165 15.33 -2.83 -1.67
CA LEU A 165 14.70 -2.89 -2.98
C LEU A 165 15.39 -3.96 -3.82
N SER A 166 14.59 -4.83 -4.45
CA SER A 166 15.10 -5.74 -5.49
C SER A 166 15.54 -4.96 -6.73
N ASP A 167 16.63 -5.31 -7.41
CA ASP A 167 17.08 -4.64 -8.65
C ASP A 167 16.23 -4.94 -9.90
N GLY A 168 15.05 -5.55 -9.72
CA GLY A 168 14.16 -5.99 -10.81
C GLY A 168 14.56 -7.32 -11.44
N SER A 169 15.82 -7.76 -11.27
CA SER A 169 16.28 -9.09 -11.67
C SER A 169 16.11 -10.14 -10.56
N GLY A 170 15.80 -9.71 -9.34
CA GLY A 170 15.69 -10.57 -8.15
C GLY A 170 17.04 -11.08 -7.63
N LYS A 171 18.16 -10.64 -8.22
CA LYS A 171 19.50 -11.16 -7.87
C LYS A 171 20.24 -10.29 -6.88
N THR A 172 19.91 -9.00 -6.84
CA THR A 172 20.58 -8.03 -5.97
C THR A 172 19.55 -7.23 -5.20
N ILE A 173 19.77 -7.12 -3.90
CA ILE A 173 19.00 -6.23 -3.03
C ILE A 173 19.86 -5.01 -2.72
N ILE A 174 19.32 -3.83 -3.00
CA ILE A 174 19.96 -2.54 -2.77
C ILE A 174 19.18 -1.83 -1.67
N TRP A 175 19.91 -1.28 -0.69
CA TRP A 175 19.32 -0.41 0.32
C TRP A 175 19.30 1.02 -0.20
N GLU A 176 18.11 1.58 -0.34
CA GLU A 176 17.91 2.97 -0.75
C GLU A 176 17.05 3.71 0.26
N SER A 177 17.10 5.05 0.22
CA SER A 177 16.18 5.86 1.03
C SER A 177 14.74 5.62 0.58
N MET A 178 13.78 5.65 1.52
CA MET A 178 12.35 5.57 1.17
C MET A 178 11.94 6.64 0.17
N PHE A 179 12.50 7.85 0.32
CA PHE A 179 12.27 8.95 -0.60
C PHE A 179 12.72 8.63 -2.03
N SER A 180 13.93 8.09 -2.20
CA SER A 180 14.44 7.66 -3.52
C SER A 180 13.57 6.55 -4.11
N ALA A 181 13.18 5.56 -3.29
CA ALA A 181 12.31 4.47 -3.69
C ALA A 181 10.96 4.98 -4.20
N LEU A 182 10.35 5.95 -3.50
CA LEU A 182 9.08 6.57 -3.87
C LEU A 182 9.18 7.31 -5.20
N LEU A 183 10.23 8.12 -5.39
CA LEU A 183 10.45 8.85 -6.65
C LEU A 183 10.65 7.90 -7.83
N LEU A 184 11.41 6.82 -7.63
CA LEU A 184 11.63 5.81 -8.67
C LEU A 184 10.33 5.08 -9.02
N SER A 185 9.53 4.72 -8.02
CA SER A 185 8.21 4.11 -8.21
C SER A 185 7.25 5.05 -8.93
N LEU A 186 7.23 6.34 -8.58
CA LEU A 186 6.40 7.34 -9.27
C LEU A 186 6.83 7.48 -10.73
N LYS A 187 8.14 7.56 -11.00
CA LYS A 187 8.67 7.58 -12.37
C LYS A 187 8.25 6.33 -13.15
N THR A 188 8.29 5.17 -12.51
CA THR A 188 7.85 3.90 -13.12
C THR A 188 6.38 3.96 -13.47
N LEU A 189 5.53 4.40 -12.54
CA LEU A 189 4.10 4.59 -12.77
C LEU A 189 3.86 5.52 -13.96
N MET A 190 4.52 6.69 -14.01
CA MET A 190 4.36 7.65 -15.11
C MET A 190 4.68 7.02 -16.48
N ILE A 191 5.75 6.23 -16.57
CA ILE A 191 6.12 5.52 -17.80
C ILE A 191 5.02 4.52 -18.20
N ILE A 192 4.54 3.72 -17.24
CA ILE A 192 3.49 2.72 -17.48
C ILE A 192 2.17 3.37 -17.88
N LEU A 193 1.81 4.51 -17.28
CA LEU A 193 0.56 5.21 -17.58
C LEU A 193 0.60 5.98 -18.89
N SER A 194 1.77 6.35 -19.41
CA SER A 194 1.89 7.18 -20.62
C SER A 194 1.19 6.63 -21.87
N SER A 195 0.93 5.31 -21.91
CA SER A 195 0.21 4.65 -23.00
C SER A 195 -1.21 4.21 -22.62
N THR A 196 -1.77 4.72 -21.51
CA THR A 196 -3.07 4.32 -20.99
C THR A 196 -4.03 5.49 -20.82
N PRO A 197 -5.36 5.26 -20.79
CA PRO A 197 -6.33 6.32 -20.50
C PRO A 197 -6.14 6.97 -19.12
N ALA A 198 -5.50 6.28 -18.17
CA ALA A 198 -5.18 6.82 -16.85
C ALA A 198 -4.11 7.93 -16.90
N TRP A 199 -3.43 8.13 -18.04
CA TRP A 199 -2.53 9.26 -18.25
C TRP A 199 -3.22 10.61 -18.02
N GLU A 200 -4.45 10.79 -18.50
CA GLU A 200 -5.18 12.06 -18.36
C GLU A 200 -5.43 12.43 -16.89
N GLU A 201 -5.71 11.43 -16.05
CA GLU A 201 -5.87 11.60 -14.61
C GLU A 201 -4.53 11.97 -13.96
N LEU A 202 -3.43 11.33 -14.37
CA LEU A 202 -2.10 11.65 -13.87
C LEU A 202 -1.66 13.07 -14.27
N GLU A 203 -1.89 13.48 -15.52
CA GLU A 203 -1.61 14.85 -15.98
C GLU A 203 -2.40 15.87 -15.16
N THR A 204 -3.69 15.61 -14.93
CA THR A 204 -4.54 16.48 -14.11
C THR A 204 -3.99 16.60 -12.70
N PHE A 205 -3.60 15.48 -12.08
CA PHE A 205 -2.95 15.47 -10.77
C PHE A 205 -1.66 16.32 -10.74
N LEU A 206 -0.79 16.17 -11.74
CA LEU A 206 0.47 16.92 -11.83
C LEU A 206 0.28 18.41 -12.10
N LEU A 207 -0.78 18.83 -12.78
CA LEU A 207 -1.06 20.24 -13.04
C LEU A 207 -1.65 20.96 -11.82
N GLN A 208 -2.24 20.23 -10.88
CA GLN A 208 -2.92 20.79 -9.71
C GLN A 208 -2.03 20.91 -8.47
N ASN A 209 -0.85 20.26 -8.44
CA ASN A 209 0.02 20.15 -7.27
C ASN A 209 1.47 20.50 -7.61
#